data_AF-A0ABD5RSH9-F1
#
_entry.id   AF-A0ABD5RSH9-F1
#
_cell.length_a   1.000
_cell.length_b   1.000
_cell.length_c   1.000
_cell.angle_alpha   90.00
_cell.angle_beta   90.00
_cell.angle_gamma   90.00
#
_symmetry.space_group_name_H-M   'P 1'
#
loop_
_entity.id
_entity.type
_entity.pdbx_description
1 polymer ?
#
loop_
_entity_poly.entity_id
_entity_poly.type
_entity_poly.pdbx_seq_one_letter_code
_entity_poly.pdbx_strand_id
1 'polypeptide(L)'
;MTQSLRRGAALLAATAGVVSLGVATLLVLGGASSAQALAGGLLAGLFAVVVGPLVVIARRVGSVTDDPATLERRIGVGAGRSSAELDALAEWDERRGGLDDAPDHHGPDRES
;
A
#
# COMPACT_ATOMS: atom_id res chain seq x y z
N MET A 1 -13.95 5.42 23.31
CA MET A 1 -12.58 4.96 22.95
C MET A 1 -12.34 3.46 23.19
N THR A 2 -12.93 2.83 24.21
CA THR A 2 -12.68 1.41 24.54
C THR A 2 -13.30 0.39 23.56
N GLN A 3 -14.42 0.71 22.90
CA GLN A 3 -15.07 -0.20 21.95
C GLN A 3 -14.33 -0.35 20.61
N SER A 4 -13.71 0.71 20.08
CA SER A 4 -12.95 0.65 18.83
C SER A 4 -11.68 -0.19 18.97
N LEU A 5 -10.97 -0.03 20.09
CA LEU A 5 -9.80 -0.84 20.43
C LEU A 5 -10.15 -2.33 20.60
N ARG A 6 -11.28 -2.65 21.24
CA ARG A 6 -11.76 -4.03 21.37
C ARG A 6 -12.10 -4.66 20.03
N ARG A 7 -12.76 -3.94 19.13
CA ARG A 7 -13.07 -4.43 17.78
C ARG A 7 -11.80 -4.68 16.96
N GLY A 8 -10.83 -3.76 17.05
CA GLY A 8 -9.52 -3.93 16.39
C GLY A 8 -8.75 -5.13 16.92
N ALA A 9 -8.70 -5.30 18.25
CA ALA A 9 -8.05 -6.46 18.88
C ALA A 9 -8.77 -7.78 18.54
N ALA A 10 -10.10 -7.79 18.51
CA ALA A 10 -10.87 -8.97 18.14
C ALA A 10 -10.63 -9.38 16.68
N LEU A 11 -10.56 -8.41 15.77
CA LEU A 11 -10.22 -8.67 14.37
C LEU A 11 -8.82 -9.24 14.22
N LEU A 12 -7.82 -8.63 14.89
CA LEU A 12 -6.44 -9.12 14.89
C LEU A 12 -6.32 -10.54 15.45
N ALA A 13 -7.02 -10.83 16.56
CA ALA A 13 -7.05 -12.16 17.14
C ALA A 13 -7.72 -13.18 16.20
N ALA A 14 -8.78 -12.77 15.50
CA ALA A 14 -9.44 -13.63 14.52
C ALA A 14 -8.53 -13.94 13.31
N THR A 15 -7.85 -12.94 12.73
CA THR A 15 -6.90 -13.19 11.64
C THR A 15 -5.72 -14.04 12.10
N ALA A 16 -5.15 -13.76 13.26
CA ALA A 16 -4.09 -14.57 13.83
C ALA A 16 -4.53 -16.02 14.05
N GLY A 17 -5.74 -16.23 14.57
CA GLY A 17 -6.33 -17.55 14.76
C GLY A 17 -6.48 -18.31 13.44
N VAL A 18 -7.01 -17.66 12.39
CA VAL A 18 -7.16 -18.27 11.06
C VAL A 18 -5.81 -18.65 10.46
N VAL A 19 -4.80 -17.77 10.55
CA VAL A 19 -3.45 -18.04 10.05
C VAL A 19 -2.81 -19.21 10.82
N SER A 20 -2.88 -19.21 12.15
CA SER A 20 -2.37 -20.29 13.00
C SER A 20 -2.99 -21.63 12.64
N LEU A 21 -4.32 -21.68 12.49
CA LEU A 21 -5.04 -22.89 12.13
C LEU A 21 -4.68 -23.37 10.72
N GLY A 22 -4.57 -22.46 9.76
CA GLY A 22 -4.17 -22.80 8.39
C GLY A 22 -2.77 -23.43 8.35
N VAL A 23 -1.80 -22.80 9.02
CA VAL A 23 -0.42 -23.31 9.07
C VAL A 23 -0.35 -24.65 9.82
N ALA A 24 -1.01 -24.78 10.97
CA ALA A 24 -1.07 -26.03 11.69
C ALA A 24 -1.68 -27.16 10.84
N THR A 25 -2.76 -26.88 10.12
CA THR A 25 -3.43 -27.85 9.23
C THR A 25 -2.50 -28.29 8.10
N LEU A 26 -1.80 -27.35 7.46
CA LEU A 26 -0.84 -27.65 6.40
C LEU A 26 0.34 -28.50 6.90
N LEU A 27 0.84 -28.22 8.11
CA LEU A 27 1.92 -28.99 8.72
C LEU A 27 1.47 -30.42 9.02
N VAL A 28 0.25 -30.62 9.53
CA VAL A 28 -0.32 -31.97 9.73
C VAL A 28 -0.46 -32.71 8.41
N LEU A 29 -0.99 -32.05 7.36
CA LEU A 29 -1.07 -32.66 6.02
C LEU A 29 0.30 -33.03 5.45
N GLY A 30 1.35 -32.26 5.80
CA GLY A 30 2.74 -32.53 5.43
C GLY A 30 3.42 -33.62 6.27
N GLY A 31 2.71 -34.28 7.18
CA GLY A 31 3.25 -35.34 8.03
C GLY A 31 3.98 -34.87 9.29
N ALA A 32 3.87 -33.59 9.65
CA ALA A 32 4.40 -33.11 10.92
C ALA A 32 3.62 -33.69 12.10
N SER A 33 4.32 -33.94 13.21
CA SER A 33 3.66 -34.33 14.47
C SER A 33 2.72 -33.23 14.97
N SER A 34 1.69 -33.60 15.72
CA SER A 34 0.71 -32.65 16.29
C SER A 34 1.40 -31.55 17.13
N ALA A 35 2.49 -31.88 17.82
CA ALA A 35 3.28 -30.93 18.58
C ALA A 35 4.00 -29.90 17.69
N GLN A 36 4.58 -30.35 16.57
CA GLN A 36 5.22 -29.46 15.59
C GLN A 36 4.20 -28.58 14.87
N ALA A 37 3.02 -29.13 14.54
CA ALA A 37 1.94 -28.37 13.92
C ALA A 37 1.39 -27.29 14.86
N LEU A 38 1.20 -27.60 16.15
CA LEU A 38 0.80 -26.62 17.16
C LEU A 38 1.85 -25.53 17.35
N ALA A 39 3.12 -25.91 17.47
CA ALA A 39 4.22 -24.96 17.61
C ALA A 39 4.35 -24.05 16.37
N GLY A 40 4.29 -24.62 15.17
CA GLY A 40 4.34 -23.87 13.91
C GLY A 40 3.13 -22.95 13.72
N GLY A 41 1.93 -23.42 14.07
CA GLY A 41 0.71 -22.61 14.06
C GLY A 41 0.81 -21.43 15.02
N LEU A 42 1.24 -21.65 16.26
CA LEU A 42 1.42 -20.57 17.25
C LEU A 42 2.46 -19.53 16.80
N LEU A 43 3.59 -19.98 16.24
CA LEU A 43 4.62 -19.08 15.71
C LEU A 43 4.08 -18.26 14.54
N ALA A 44 3.33 -18.87 13.62
CA ALA A 44 2.72 -18.17 12.50
C ALA A 44 1.67 -17.15 12.96
N GLY A 45 0.85 -17.49 13.96
CA GLY A 45 -0.10 -16.56 14.58
C GLY A 45 0.60 -15.36 15.20
N LEU A 46 1.65 -15.59 15.99
CA LEU A 46 2.43 -14.52 16.61
C LEU A 46 3.07 -13.63 15.55
N PHE A 47 3.64 -14.22 14.49
CA PHE A 47 4.20 -13.49 13.37
C PHE A 47 3.14 -12.62 12.67
N ALA A 48 1.94 -13.15 12.42
CA ALA A 48 0.85 -12.40 11.80
C ALA A 48 0.39 -11.21 12.67
N VAL A 49 0.36 -11.35 13.99
CA VAL A 49 0.00 -10.28 14.93
C VAL A 49 1.02 -9.14 14.92
N VAL A 50 2.31 -9.44 14.77
CA VAL A 50 3.38 -8.43 14.77
C VAL A 50 3.56 -7.81 13.39
N VAL A 51 3.67 -8.64 12.35
CA VAL A 51 4.00 -8.20 10.99
C VAL A 51 2.78 -7.66 10.25
N GLY A 52 1.59 -8.19 10.49
CA GLY A 52 0.36 -7.71 9.86
C GLY A 52 0.14 -6.20 10.03
N PRO A 53 0.16 -5.66 11.27
CA PRO A 53 0.07 -4.22 11.51
C PRO A 53 1.21 -3.42 10.87
N LEU A 54 2.45 -3.93 10.92
CA LEU A 54 3.60 -3.27 10.30
C LEU A 54 3.42 -3.13 8.79
N VAL A 55 2.92 -4.17 8.10
CA VAL A 55 2.63 -4.14 6.66
C VAL A 55 1.53 -3.12 6.34
N VAL A 56 0.48 -3.03 7.17
CA VAL A 56 -0.58 -2.02 6.98
C VAL A 56 -0.05 -0.60 7.14
N ILE A 57 0.82 -0.37 8.12
CA ILE A 57 1.48 0.93 8.33
C ILE A 57 2.40 1.23 7.14
N ALA A 58 3.23 0.29 6.73
CA ALA A 58 4.13 0.45 5.58
C ALA A 58 3.36 0.73 4.29
N ARG A 59 2.24 0.05 4.04
CA ARG A 59 1.36 0.33 2.88
C ARG A 59 0.73 1.71 2.95
N ARG A 60 0.30 2.17 4.12
CA ARG A 60 -0.21 3.54 4.29
C ARG A 60 0.85 4.59 4.02
N VAL A 61 2.08 4.35 4.47
CA VAL A 61 3.20 5.25 4.19
C VAL A 61 3.57 5.20 2.71
N GLY A 62 3.71 4.01 2.13
CA GLY A 62 3.94 3.81 0.70
C GLY A 62 2.89 4.51 -0.17
N SER A 63 1.60 4.33 0.12
CA SER A 63 0.52 4.99 -0.64
C SER A 63 0.52 6.53 -0.55
N VAL A 64 1.13 7.10 0.49
CA VAL A 64 1.31 8.56 0.63
C VAL A 64 2.55 9.03 -0.13
N THR A 65 3.53 8.13 -0.33
CA THR A 65 4.76 8.37 -1.09
C THR A 65 4.58 8.10 -2.59
N ASP A 66 3.69 7.19 -2.97
CA ASP A 66 3.42 6.76 -4.35
C ASP A 66 2.59 7.76 -5.16
N ASP A 67 2.05 8.82 -4.53
CA ASP A 67 1.47 9.96 -5.24
C ASP A 67 2.50 11.11 -5.30
N PRO A 68 3.26 11.23 -6.40
CA PRO A 68 4.29 12.26 -6.54
C PRO A 68 3.70 13.67 -6.40
N ALA A 69 2.47 13.90 -6.85
CA ALA A 69 1.80 15.20 -6.75
C ALA A 69 1.49 15.56 -5.28
N THR A 70 1.05 14.59 -4.47
CA THR A 70 0.83 14.81 -3.03
C THR A 70 2.14 15.07 -2.29
N LEU A 71 3.23 14.44 -2.71
CA LEU A 71 4.55 14.60 -2.09
C LEU A 71 5.15 15.98 -2.42
N GLU A 72 5.08 16.40 -3.68
CA GLU A 72 5.48 17.75 -4.11
C GLU A 72 4.68 18.84 -3.43
N ARG A 73 3.37 18.64 -3.26
CA ARG A 73 2.51 19.59 -2.55
C ARG A 73 2.90 19.72 -1.07
N ARG A 74 3.24 18.62 -0.41
CA ARG A 74 3.71 18.62 1.00
C ARG A 74 5.08 19.28 1.15
N ILE A 75 6.01 19.03 0.23
CA ILE A 75 7.31 19.70 0.20
C ILE A 75 7.13 21.19 -0.05
N GLY A 76 6.26 21.57 -1.00
CA GLY A 76 5.94 22.95 -1.31
C GLY A 76 5.36 23.73 -0.11
N VAL A 77 4.43 23.12 0.61
CA VAL A 77 3.88 23.70 1.85
C VAL A 77 4.96 23.77 2.95
N GLY A 78 5.81 22.74 3.09
CA GLY A 78 6.93 22.75 4.02
C GLY A 78 8.00 23.80 3.70
N ALA A 79 8.13 24.18 2.43
CA ALA A 79 9.00 25.27 1.95
C ALA A 79 8.33 26.65 2.01
N GLY A 80 7.10 26.75 2.53
CA GLY A 80 6.38 28.01 2.72
C GLY A 80 5.63 28.52 1.48
N ARG A 81 5.48 27.72 0.42
CA ARG A 81 4.65 28.09 -0.73
C ARG A 81 3.17 27.98 -0.40
N SER A 82 2.39 28.90 -0.96
CA SER A 82 0.94 28.91 -0.79
C SER A 82 0.29 27.82 -1.65
N SER A 83 -0.86 27.30 -1.23
CA SER A 83 -1.61 26.29 -1.98
C SER A 83 -1.97 26.75 -3.40
N ALA A 84 -2.28 28.05 -3.56
CA ALA A 84 -2.60 28.63 -4.86
C ALA A 84 -1.41 28.64 -5.84
N GLU A 85 -0.19 28.81 -5.32
CA GLU A 85 1.04 28.79 -6.13
C GLU A 85 1.38 27.37 -6.60
N LEU A 86 1.12 26.36 -5.75
CA LEU A 86 1.29 24.95 -6.10
C LEU A 86 0.26 24.49 -7.15
N ASP A 87 -0.98 24.97 -7.05
CA ASP A 87 -2.03 24.66 -8.03
C ASP A 87 -1.72 25.28 -9.40
N ALA A 88 -1.20 26.51 -9.42
CA ALA A 88 -0.76 27.17 -10.66
C ALA A 88 0.44 26.46 -11.32
N LEU A 89 1.35 25.88 -10.53
CA LEU A 89 2.47 25.08 -11.03
C LEU A 89 2.00 23.75 -11.63
N ALA A 90 1.07 23.06 -10.97
CA ALA A 90 0.48 21.82 -11.48
C ALA A 90 -0.30 22.05 -12.79
N GLU A 91 -1.09 23.12 -12.87
CA GLU A 91 -1.86 23.49 -14.08
C GLU A 91 -0.96 23.91 -15.25
N TRP A 92 0.23 24.42 -14.96
CA TRP A 92 1.23 24.76 -15.97
C TRP A 92 1.95 23.51 -16.49
N ASP A 93 2.27 22.56 -15.61
CA ASP A 93 2.93 21.30 -15.96
C ASP A 93 1.99 20.40 -16.80
N GLU A 94 0.71 20.32 -16.44
CA GLU A 94 -0.31 19.57 -17.20
C GLU A 94 -0.52 20.16 -18.61
N ARG A 95 -0.45 21.49 -18.76
CA ARG A 95 -0.47 22.17 -20.07
C ARG A 95 0.78 21.92 -20.90
N ARG A 96 1.92 21.60 -20.27
CA ARG A 96 3.18 21.31 -20.95
C ARG A 96 3.29 19.84 -21.36
N GLY A 97 2.87 18.91 -20.51
CA GLY A 97 2.86 17.49 -20.82
C GLY A 97 1.95 17.14 -21.99
N GLY A 98 0.84 17.87 -22.19
CA GLY A 98 -0.03 17.72 -23.35
C GLY A 98 0.55 18.23 -24.69
N LEU A 99 1.69 18.92 -24.69
CA LEU A 99 2.37 19.38 -25.92
C LEU A 99 3.39 18.37 -26.45
N ASP A 100 3.89 17.45 -25.61
CA ASP A 100 4.82 16.39 -26.01
C ASP A 100 4.11 15.13 -26.54
N ASP A 101 2.79 15.01 -26.31
CA ASP A 101 1.92 13.95 -26.83
C ASP A 101 1.22 14.33 -28.15
N ALA A 102 1.66 15.40 -28.81
CA ALA A 102 1.14 15.80 -30.12
C ALA A 102 1.47 14.68 -31.15
N PRO A 103 0.46 13.96 -31.70
CA PRO A 103 0.73 12.88 -32.63
C PRO A 103 1.40 13.47 -33.87
N ASP A 104 2.58 12.93 -34.19
CA ASP A 104 3.33 13.25 -35.38
C ASP A 104 2.38 13.32 -36.58
N HIS A 105 2.25 14.52 -37.16
CA HIS A 105 1.53 14.72 -38.39
C HIS A 105 2.15 13.83 -39.47
N HIS A 106 1.49 12.70 -39.77
CA HIS A 106 1.70 11.97 -41.01
C HIS A 106 1.42 12.96 -42.15
N GLY A 107 2.50 13.41 -42.78
CA GLY A 107 2.46 14.23 -43.98
C GLY A 107 1.72 13.46 -45.08
N PRO A 108 0.97 14.16 -45.95
CA PRO A 108 0.26 13.50 -47.04
C PRO A 108 1.28 12.88 -48.00
N ASP A 109 1.24 11.56 -48.10
CA ASP A 109 1.96 10.78 -49.09
C ASP A 109 1.61 11.31 -50.48
N ARG A 110 2.53 12.07 -51.06
CA ARG A 110 2.53 12.40 -52.49
C ARG A 110 3.13 11.22 -53.24
N GLU A 111 2.29 10.32 -53.68
CA GLU A 111 2.63 9.41 -54.77
C GLU A 111 1.87 9.85 -56.05
N SER A 112 2.70 10.36 -56.98
CA SER A 112 2.61 10.34 -58.45
C SER A 112 1.29 10.62 -59.16
#